data_AF-A0AA35W9D6-F1
#
_entry.id   AF-A0AA35W9D6-F1
#
_cell.length_a   1.000
_cell.length_b   1.000
_cell.length_c   1.000
_cell.angle_alpha   90.00
_cell.angle_beta   90.00
_cell.angle_gamma   90.00
#
_symmetry.space_group_name_H-M   'P 1'
#
loop_
_entity.id
_entity.type
_entity.pdbx_description
1 polymer ?
#
loop_
_entity_poly.entity_id
_entity_poly.type
_entity_poly.pdbx_seq_one_letter_code
_entity_poly.pdbx_strand_id
1 'polypeptide(L)'
;MPAVHITASSNPERKKIYFQCQIHAREWISGAVCMYIVDQMVTLYDESDPQVTGILDSAEIILIPFVNPDGYVYTWAHDRLWRKNRRTVGSQSGRPNPCVGVDINRNFPEGWREGGKKSNNPVECSEDYGGPNPMSEPETRNIINYWKANGPIVGAIDWHSYGQLILHPWAFTKDDPKHDEQIKQLGSNMAKAIKEVHGTDYTSEKSIDLYQCFGIASDW
;
A
#
# COMPACT_ATOMS: atom_id res chain seq x y z
N MET A 1 -9.00 -10.26 5.27
CA MET A 1 -8.33 -9.97 3.98
C MET A 1 -7.51 -11.20 3.62
N PRO A 2 -7.75 -11.83 2.45
CA PRO A 2 -6.92 -12.95 2.01
C PRO A 2 -5.54 -12.46 1.56
N ALA A 3 -4.50 -13.24 1.86
CA ALA A 3 -3.15 -13.06 1.35
C ALA A 3 -2.82 -14.24 0.40
N VAL A 4 -2.19 -13.94 -0.73
CA VAL A 4 -1.67 -14.91 -1.69
C VAL A 4 -0.17 -15.04 -1.47
N HIS A 5 0.32 -16.27 -1.38
CA HIS A 5 1.74 -16.57 -1.26
C HIS A 5 2.18 -17.25 -2.56
N ILE A 6 3.17 -16.67 -3.25
CA ILE A 6 3.69 -17.16 -4.53
C ILE A 6 5.16 -17.55 -4.32
N THR A 7 5.48 -18.84 -4.51
CA THR A 7 6.80 -19.40 -4.24
C THR A 7 7.00 -20.73 -5.01
N ALA A 8 8.20 -20.97 -5.53
CA ALA A 8 8.57 -22.19 -6.28
C ALA A 8 8.64 -23.47 -5.41
N SER A 9 9.01 -23.34 -4.13
CA SER A 9 8.96 -24.43 -3.14
C SER A 9 8.89 -23.86 -1.72
N SER A 10 8.34 -24.63 -0.77
CA SER A 10 8.20 -24.20 0.63
C SER A 10 9.56 -24.26 1.35
N ASN A 11 10.44 -23.29 1.09
CA ASN A 11 11.64 -23.06 1.87
C ASN A 11 11.43 -21.89 2.85
N PRO A 12 11.41 -22.15 4.18
CA PRO A 12 11.13 -21.12 5.19
C PRO A 12 12.22 -20.04 5.30
N GLU A 13 13.41 -20.24 4.71
CA GLU A 13 14.51 -19.26 4.73
C GLU A 13 14.47 -18.25 3.58
N ARG A 14 13.49 -18.34 2.67
CA ARG A 14 13.39 -17.42 1.54
C ARG A 14 13.09 -16.00 2.01
N LYS A 15 13.70 -15.03 1.32
CA LYS A 15 13.39 -13.62 1.49
C LYS A 15 11.94 -13.39 1.10
N LYS A 16 11.20 -12.64 1.93
CA LYS A 16 9.79 -12.33 1.66
C LYS A 16 9.64 -10.90 1.20
N ILE A 17 8.93 -10.71 0.10
CA ILE A 17 8.61 -9.38 -0.43
C ILE A 17 7.09 -9.23 -0.39
N TYR A 18 6.61 -8.13 0.17
CA TYR A 18 5.19 -7.91 0.41
C TYR A 18 4.60 -6.87 -0.53
N PHE A 19 3.56 -7.24 -1.26
CA PHE A 19 2.79 -6.33 -2.11
C PHE A 19 1.39 -6.15 -1.53
N GLN A 20 0.86 -4.93 -1.62
CA GLN A 20 -0.54 -4.70 -1.34
C GLN A 20 -1.17 -3.75 -2.36
N CYS A 21 -2.48 -3.93 -2.56
CA CYS A 21 -3.26 -3.15 -3.48
C CYS A 21 -4.62 -2.78 -2.88
N GLN A 22 -5.29 -1.83 -3.51
CA GLN A 22 -6.66 -1.42 -3.17
C GLN A 22 -6.84 -1.06 -1.69
N ILE A 23 -5.89 -0.34 -1.11
CA ILE A 23 -6.07 0.30 0.19
C ILE A 23 -7.03 1.50 0.08
N HIS A 24 -7.00 2.23 -1.04
CA HIS A 24 -8.06 3.17 -1.43
C HIS A 24 -9.01 2.52 -2.43
N ALA A 25 -10.29 2.47 -2.08
CA ALA A 25 -11.26 1.65 -2.81
C ALA A 25 -11.46 2.03 -4.29
N ARG A 26 -11.44 3.34 -4.61
CA ARG A 26 -11.68 3.85 -5.97
C ARG A 26 -10.56 3.59 -6.97
N GLU A 27 -9.38 3.18 -6.51
CA GLU A 27 -8.15 3.05 -7.30
C GLU A 27 -8.09 1.70 -8.04
N TRP A 28 -9.16 1.37 -8.76
CA TRP A 28 -9.43 0.03 -9.33
C TRP A 28 -8.27 -0.60 -10.11
N ILE A 29 -7.45 0.21 -10.78
CA ILE A 29 -6.28 -0.28 -11.52
C ILE A 29 -5.26 -0.95 -10.60
N SER A 30 -5.10 -0.50 -9.35
CA SER A 30 -4.23 -1.13 -8.34
C SER A 30 -4.64 -2.59 -8.12
N GLY A 31 -5.93 -2.84 -7.93
CA GLY A 31 -6.45 -4.20 -7.72
C GLY A 31 -6.26 -5.09 -8.95
N ALA A 32 -6.53 -4.55 -10.14
CA ALA A 32 -6.31 -5.25 -11.40
C ALA A 32 -4.83 -5.61 -11.61
N VAL A 33 -3.91 -4.69 -11.32
CA VAL A 33 -2.45 -4.92 -11.41
C VAL A 33 -2.02 -6.02 -10.44
N CYS A 34 -2.48 -6.00 -9.19
CA CYS A 34 -2.15 -7.07 -8.24
C CYS A 34 -2.60 -8.45 -8.73
N MET A 35 -3.82 -8.56 -9.26
CA MET A 35 -4.31 -9.82 -9.82
C MET A 35 -3.52 -10.24 -11.07
N TYR A 36 -3.14 -9.29 -11.92
CA TYR A 36 -2.28 -9.55 -13.07
C TYR A 36 -0.87 -10.02 -12.65
N ILE A 37 -0.29 -9.45 -11.60
CA ILE A 37 0.99 -9.93 -11.05
C ILE A 37 0.89 -11.39 -10.61
N VAL A 38 -0.19 -11.78 -9.91
CA VAL A 38 -0.40 -13.18 -9.52
C VAL A 38 -0.45 -14.08 -10.76
N ASP A 39 -1.26 -13.71 -11.75
CA ASP A 39 -1.42 -14.45 -13.01
C ASP A 39 -0.09 -14.63 -13.76
N GLN A 40 0.67 -13.54 -13.91
CA GLN A 40 1.96 -13.56 -14.62
C GLN A 40 3.02 -14.38 -13.87
N MET A 41 3.08 -14.27 -12.55
CA MET A 41 4.06 -15.05 -11.76
C MET A 41 3.78 -16.56 -11.85
N VAL A 42 2.52 -16.97 -11.88
CA VAL A 42 2.15 -18.38 -12.04
C VAL A 42 2.38 -18.85 -13.48
N THR A 43 1.84 -18.13 -14.46
CA THR A 43 1.91 -18.50 -15.88
C THR A 43 3.35 -18.60 -16.38
N LEU A 44 4.16 -17.58 -16.11
CA LEU A 44 5.55 -17.54 -16.57
C LEU A 44 6.44 -18.55 -15.83
N TYR A 45 6.11 -18.88 -14.58
CA TYR A 45 6.80 -19.96 -13.86
C TYR A 45 6.51 -21.33 -14.50
N ASP A 46 5.25 -21.62 -14.83
CA ASP A 46 4.86 -22.86 -15.53
C ASP A 46 5.51 -22.95 -16.93
N GLU A 47 5.69 -21.81 -17.60
CA GLU A 47 6.41 -21.70 -18.87
C GLU A 47 7.94 -21.74 -18.73
N SER A 48 8.46 -21.88 -17.50
CA SER A 48 9.90 -21.92 -17.20
C SER A 48 10.63 -20.64 -17.65
N ASP A 49 9.97 -19.48 -17.57
CA ASP A 49 10.61 -18.19 -17.81
C ASP A 49 11.78 -18.00 -16.80
N PRO A 50 13.00 -17.73 -17.28
CA PRO A 50 14.18 -17.71 -16.42
C PRO A 50 14.16 -16.56 -15.40
N GLN A 51 13.48 -15.45 -15.68
CA GLN A 51 13.41 -14.31 -14.75
C GLN A 51 12.44 -14.62 -13.61
N VAL A 52 11.22 -15.04 -13.94
CA VAL A 52 10.21 -15.39 -12.93
C VAL A 52 10.65 -16.60 -12.10
N THR A 53 11.22 -17.62 -12.75
CA THR A 53 11.80 -18.77 -12.03
C THR A 53 12.89 -18.33 -11.06
N GLY A 54 13.85 -17.49 -11.51
CA GLY A 54 14.91 -16.99 -10.64
C GLY A 54 14.41 -16.13 -9.47
N ILE A 55 13.36 -15.33 -9.67
CA ILE A 55 12.68 -14.58 -8.61
C ILE A 55 12.08 -15.54 -7.59
N LEU A 56 11.24 -16.47 -8.05
CA LEU A 56 10.51 -17.39 -7.17
C LEU A 56 11.40 -18.47 -6.53
N ASP A 57 12.60 -18.69 -7.05
CA ASP A 57 13.62 -19.53 -6.42
C ASP A 57 14.31 -18.82 -5.25
N SER A 58 14.48 -17.50 -5.37
CA SER A 58 15.22 -16.65 -4.42
C SER A 58 14.34 -16.00 -3.36
N ALA A 59 13.06 -15.78 -3.67
CA ALA A 59 12.13 -15.02 -2.84
C ALA A 59 10.71 -15.60 -2.89
N GLU A 60 9.97 -15.35 -1.82
CA GLU A 60 8.53 -15.53 -1.74
C GLU A 60 7.85 -14.16 -1.92
N ILE A 61 6.87 -14.09 -2.82
CA ILE A 61 6.04 -12.90 -2.99
C ILE A 61 4.74 -13.12 -2.20
N ILE A 62 4.52 -12.26 -1.22
CA ILE A 62 3.28 -12.21 -0.45
C ILE A 62 2.46 -11.04 -0.98
N LEU A 63 1.20 -11.27 -1.34
CA LEU A 63 0.36 -10.27 -1.99
C LEU A 63 -1.04 -10.20 -1.37
N ILE A 64 -1.45 -9.01 -0.93
CA ILE A 64 -2.83 -8.72 -0.51
C ILE A 64 -3.51 -7.85 -1.58
N PRO A 65 -4.39 -8.41 -2.43
CA PRO A 65 -4.92 -7.70 -3.59
C PRO A 65 -5.98 -6.66 -3.20
N PHE A 66 -6.67 -6.86 -2.07
CA PHE A 66 -7.72 -5.99 -1.56
C PHE A 66 -7.54 -5.75 -0.07
N VAL A 67 -6.84 -4.66 0.26
CA VAL A 67 -6.73 -4.18 1.65
C VAL A 67 -8.05 -3.58 2.14
N ASN A 68 -8.82 -2.93 1.26
CA ASN A 68 -10.11 -2.31 1.59
C ASN A 68 -11.27 -2.98 0.86
N PRO A 69 -11.65 -4.23 1.22
CA PRO A 69 -12.71 -4.96 0.52
C PRO A 69 -14.08 -4.28 0.66
N ASP A 70 -14.42 -3.75 1.84
CA ASP A 70 -15.71 -3.10 2.07
C ASP A 70 -15.86 -1.82 1.25
N GLY A 71 -14.81 -0.98 1.23
CA GLY A 71 -14.77 0.19 0.39
C GLY A 71 -14.84 -0.18 -1.09
N TYR A 72 -14.10 -1.21 -1.52
CA TYR A 72 -14.11 -1.66 -2.91
C TYR A 72 -15.52 -2.07 -3.35
N VAL A 73 -16.21 -2.93 -2.59
CA VAL A 73 -17.62 -3.30 -2.88
C VAL A 73 -18.52 -2.07 -2.93
N TYR A 74 -18.32 -1.11 -2.02
CA TYR A 74 -19.09 0.13 -2.01
C TYR A 74 -18.91 0.97 -3.30
N THR A 75 -17.73 0.91 -3.94
CA THR A 75 -17.50 1.58 -5.23
C THR A 75 -18.25 0.97 -6.40
N TRP A 76 -18.66 -0.29 -6.29
CA TRP A 76 -19.51 -0.95 -7.29
C TRP A 76 -20.99 -0.70 -7.04
N ALA A 77 -21.40 -0.70 -5.76
CA ALA A 77 -22.80 -0.68 -5.39
C ALA A 77 -23.39 0.73 -5.22
N HIS A 78 -22.58 1.71 -4.81
CA HIS A 78 -23.11 2.98 -4.30
C HIS A 78 -22.35 4.21 -4.82
N ASP A 79 -21.04 4.30 -4.56
CA ASP A 79 -20.25 5.49 -4.90
C ASP A 79 -18.90 5.10 -5.48
N ARG A 80 -18.79 5.22 -6.81
CA ARG A 80 -17.58 4.88 -7.56
C ARG A 80 -16.33 5.61 -7.07
N LEU A 81 -16.46 6.80 -6.49
CA LEU A 81 -15.33 7.61 -6.05
C LEU A 81 -15.02 7.45 -4.56
N TRP A 82 -15.65 6.49 -3.88
CA TRP A 82 -15.37 6.18 -2.49
C TRP A 82 -13.91 5.75 -2.28
N ARG A 83 -13.23 6.36 -1.30
CA ARG A 83 -11.81 6.13 -1.01
C ARG A 83 -11.59 5.26 0.24
N LYS A 84 -12.21 5.66 1.34
CA LYS A 84 -11.94 5.17 2.72
C LYS A 84 -12.46 3.75 2.95
N ASN A 85 -12.26 3.19 4.13
CA ASN A 85 -13.01 2.00 4.55
C ASN A 85 -14.49 2.34 4.86
N ARG A 86 -15.24 1.41 5.45
CA ARG A 86 -16.68 1.57 5.73
C ARG A 86 -17.03 1.67 7.22
N ARG A 87 -16.06 1.93 8.08
CA ARG A 87 -16.30 2.15 9.52
C ARG A 87 -17.20 3.37 9.72
N THR A 88 -18.32 3.22 10.42
CA THR A 88 -19.11 4.39 10.84
C THR A 88 -18.37 5.17 11.91
N VAL A 89 -18.20 6.48 11.71
CA VAL A 89 -17.53 7.43 12.60
C VAL A 89 -18.52 8.51 13.05
N GLY A 90 -18.35 9.07 14.24
CA GLY A 90 -19.24 10.13 14.74
C GLY A 90 -20.64 9.69 15.23
N SER A 91 -21.03 8.42 15.14
CA SER A 91 -22.26 7.93 15.81
C SER A 91 -22.17 8.02 17.35
N GLN A 92 -20.95 7.94 17.89
CA GLN A 92 -20.67 8.12 19.32
C GLN A 92 -20.83 9.58 19.77
N SER A 93 -20.91 10.56 18.86
CA SER A 93 -21.01 11.99 19.20
C SER A 93 -22.42 12.57 19.07
N GLY A 94 -23.46 11.72 18.93
CA GLY A 94 -24.86 12.17 18.88
C GLY A 94 -25.20 13.00 17.64
N ARG A 95 -24.39 12.94 16.58
CA ARG A 95 -24.63 13.68 15.33
C ARG A 95 -25.72 13.01 14.50
N PRO A 96 -26.68 13.77 13.94
CA PRO A 96 -27.78 13.22 13.15
C PRO A 96 -27.31 12.54 11.85
N ASN A 97 -26.15 12.93 11.32
CA ASN A 97 -25.51 12.32 10.16
C ASN A 97 -24.10 11.84 10.55
N PRO A 98 -23.91 10.56 10.92
CA PRO A 98 -22.58 10.02 11.19
C PRO A 98 -21.79 9.97 9.88
N CYS A 99 -20.54 10.40 9.95
CA CYS A 99 -19.63 10.27 8.82
C CYS A 99 -19.16 8.81 8.71
N VAL A 100 -18.66 8.41 7.54
CA VAL A 100 -18.24 7.02 7.32
C VAL A 100 -16.85 6.99 6.73
N GLY A 101 -16.07 6.02 7.19
CA GLY A 101 -14.77 5.67 6.67
C GLY A 101 -13.61 6.37 7.38
N VAL A 102 -12.54 5.61 7.53
CA VAL A 102 -11.19 6.05 7.84
C VAL A 102 -10.30 5.79 6.62
N ASP A 103 -9.44 6.75 6.31
CA ASP A 103 -8.37 6.56 5.35
C ASP A 103 -7.34 5.60 5.96
N ILE A 104 -7.32 4.36 5.46
CA ILE A 104 -6.42 3.31 5.95
C ILE A 104 -4.96 3.74 5.73
N ASN A 105 -4.66 4.47 4.66
CA ASN A 105 -3.32 5.00 4.38
C ASN A 105 -3.02 6.31 5.14
N ARG A 106 -3.73 6.56 6.25
CA ARG A 106 -3.42 7.56 7.29
C ARG A 106 -3.48 6.96 8.69
N ASN A 107 -3.63 5.64 8.79
CA ASN A 107 -3.90 4.94 10.04
C ASN A 107 -2.70 4.16 10.57
N PHE A 108 -1.58 4.08 9.84
CA PHE A 108 -0.36 3.41 10.30
C PHE A 108 0.32 4.22 11.42
N PRO A 109 1.05 3.56 12.34
CA PRO A 109 1.56 4.22 13.54
C PRO A 109 2.80 5.10 13.29
N GLU A 110 3.61 4.79 12.28
CA GLU A 110 4.84 5.54 12.00
C GLU A 110 4.52 6.95 11.53
N GLY A 111 5.11 7.95 12.19
CA GLY A 111 4.87 9.35 11.91
C GLY A 111 3.43 9.83 12.15
N TRP A 112 2.57 9.08 12.85
CA TRP A 112 1.15 9.44 13.00
C TRP A 112 0.98 10.76 13.76
N ARG A 113 0.49 11.78 13.05
CA ARG A 113 0.39 13.19 13.50
C ARG A 113 1.73 13.88 13.78
N GLU A 114 2.83 13.34 13.28
CA GLU A 114 4.13 13.99 13.26
C GLU A 114 4.29 14.84 12.00
N GLY A 115 5.06 15.93 12.06
CA GLY A 115 5.28 16.82 10.90
C GLY A 115 4.51 18.15 10.91
N GLY A 116 3.82 18.48 12.01
CA GLY A 116 3.21 19.80 12.22
C GLY A 116 1.82 19.95 11.60
N LYS A 117 1.37 21.19 11.35
CA LYS A 117 -0.06 21.48 11.03
C LYS A 117 -0.60 20.74 9.79
N LYS A 118 0.25 20.47 8.80
CA LYS A 118 -0.11 19.76 7.55
C LYS A 118 -0.26 18.25 7.74
N SER A 119 0.27 17.70 8.83
CA SER A 119 0.13 16.30 9.23
C SER A 119 -0.94 16.10 10.30
N ASN A 120 -1.79 17.10 10.54
CA ASN A 120 -2.86 16.96 11.51
C ASN A 120 -3.94 16.01 10.97
N ASN A 121 -4.42 15.13 11.83
CA ASN A 121 -5.61 14.33 11.55
C ASN A 121 -6.83 15.26 11.35
N PRO A 122 -7.49 15.22 10.19
CA PRO A 122 -8.59 16.13 9.89
C PRO A 122 -9.89 15.70 10.59
N VAL A 123 -10.98 16.40 10.29
CA VAL A 123 -12.31 16.05 10.81
C VAL A 123 -12.80 14.71 10.25
N GLU A 124 -13.65 14.00 11.00
CA GLU A 124 -14.12 12.63 10.69
C GLU A 124 -14.71 12.46 9.28
N CYS A 125 -15.27 13.52 8.72
CA CYS A 125 -15.93 13.53 7.41
C CYS A 125 -14.96 13.76 6.25
N SER A 126 -13.70 14.09 6.51
CA SER A 126 -12.69 14.30 5.48
C SER A 126 -12.29 12.98 4.80
N GLU A 127 -11.86 13.09 3.55
CA GLU A 127 -11.38 11.96 2.72
C GLU A 127 -10.08 11.34 3.23
N ASP A 128 -9.29 12.13 3.95
CA ASP A 128 -7.98 11.80 4.52
C ASP A 128 -8.03 11.66 6.06
N TYR A 129 -9.23 11.43 6.63
CA TYR A 129 -9.38 11.19 8.06
C TYR A 129 -8.69 9.88 8.48
N GLY A 130 -7.61 9.98 9.25
CA GLY A 130 -6.76 8.85 9.66
C GLY A 130 -7.25 8.08 10.88
N GLY A 131 -8.50 8.29 11.30
CA GLY A 131 -9.10 7.59 12.44
C GLY A 131 -8.77 8.24 13.80
N PRO A 132 -9.38 7.79 14.90
CA PRO A 132 -9.23 8.43 16.21
C PRO A 132 -7.82 8.25 16.84
N ASN A 133 -7.09 7.22 16.44
CA ASN A 133 -5.73 6.87 16.87
C ASN A 133 -5.09 5.96 15.80
N PRO A 134 -3.75 5.82 15.76
CA PRO A 134 -3.13 4.89 14.82
C PRO A 134 -3.56 3.46 15.13
N MET A 135 -3.62 2.62 14.10
CA MET A 135 -4.08 1.23 14.17
C MET A 135 -5.52 1.08 14.71
N SER A 136 -6.35 2.12 14.57
CA SER A 136 -7.76 2.03 14.97
C SER A 136 -8.58 1.15 14.03
N GLU A 137 -8.14 0.98 12.78
CA GLU A 137 -8.85 0.17 11.80
C GLU A 137 -8.41 -1.31 11.85
N PRO A 138 -9.34 -2.26 11.71
CA PRO A 138 -9.00 -3.68 11.65
C PRO A 138 -8.10 -4.01 10.46
N GLU A 139 -8.25 -3.33 9.32
CA GLU A 139 -7.42 -3.53 8.13
C GLU A 139 -5.94 -3.24 8.43
N THR A 140 -5.64 -2.07 9.00
CA THR A 140 -4.27 -1.69 9.40
C THR A 140 -3.70 -2.65 10.43
N ARG A 141 -4.47 -3.01 11.47
CA ARG A 141 -4.02 -3.97 12.50
C ARG A 141 -3.72 -5.34 11.91
N ASN A 142 -4.53 -5.81 10.98
CA ASN A 142 -4.34 -7.10 10.34
C ASN A 142 -3.06 -7.14 9.50
N ILE A 143 -2.74 -6.08 8.75
CA ILE A 143 -1.47 -5.98 8.01
C ILE A 143 -0.27 -6.03 8.96
N ILE A 144 -0.30 -5.20 10.01
CA ILE A 144 0.78 -5.12 10.99
C ILE A 144 0.99 -6.46 11.71
N ASN A 145 -0.10 -7.10 12.15
CA ASN A 145 -0.03 -8.41 12.81
C ASN A 145 0.45 -9.50 11.84
N TYR A 146 0.03 -9.43 10.57
CA TYR A 146 0.47 -10.36 9.55
C TYR A 146 1.97 -10.24 9.30
N TRP A 147 2.52 -9.03 9.16
CA TRP A 147 3.96 -8.80 8.99
C TRP A 147 4.77 -9.34 10.17
N LYS A 148 4.31 -9.09 11.41
CA LYS A 148 4.92 -9.63 12.64
C LYS A 148 4.91 -11.16 12.66
N ALA A 149 3.86 -11.79 12.15
CA ALA A 149 3.72 -13.25 12.13
C ALA A 149 4.51 -13.92 10.99
N ASN A 150 4.77 -13.22 9.88
CA ASN A 150 5.34 -13.79 8.66
C ASN A 150 6.77 -13.34 8.34
N GLY A 151 7.43 -12.61 9.24
CA GLY A 151 8.73 -11.97 8.97
C GLY A 151 9.93 -12.89 8.64
N PRO A 152 11.13 -12.30 8.42
CA PRO A 152 11.33 -10.89 8.07
C PRO A 152 10.93 -10.62 6.62
N ILE A 153 10.07 -9.61 6.43
CA ILE A 153 9.76 -9.05 5.12
C ILE A 153 10.88 -8.05 4.79
N VAL A 154 11.56 -8.25 3.66
CA VAL A 154 12.77 -7.49 3.29
C VAL A 154 12.52 -6.37 2.28
N GLY A 155 11.29 -6.26 1.79
CA GLY A 155 10.83 -5.20 0.90
C GLY A 155 9.31 -5.18 0.82
N ALA A 156 8.73 -3.99 0.65
CA ALA A 156 7.29 -3.80 0.55
C ALA A 156 6.93 -2.80 -0.56
N ILE A 157 5.83 -3.05 -1.26
CA ILE A 157 5.28 -2.15 -2.29
C ILE A 157 3.78 -1.96 -2.05
N ASP A 158 3.36 -0.71 -1.88
CA ASP A 158 1.95 -0.30 -1.80
C ASP A 158 1.52 0.34 -3.12
N TRP A 159 0.62 -0.34 -3.85
CA TRP A 159 0.23 0.07 -5.20
C TRP A 159 -0.97 1.02 -5.15
N HIS A 160 -0.79 2.21 -5.73
CA HIS A 160 -1.78 3.28 -5.77
C HIS A 160 -2.07 3.80 -7.17
N SER A 161 -3.15 4.58 -7.31
CA SER A 161 -3.38 5.39 -8.51
C SER A 161 -4.12 6.71 -8.21
N TYR A 162 -3.94 7.78 -8.99
CA TYR A 162 -3.04 7.94 -10.12
C TYR A 162 -1.91 8.90 -9.77
N GLY A 163 -0.92 9.02 -10.66
CA GLY A 163 0.17 9.98 -10.50
C GLY A 163 1.40 9.65 -11.35
N GLN A 164 1.58 8.37 -11.72
CA GLN A 164 2.80 7.86 -12.35
C GLN A 164 4.04 8.21 -11.50
N LEU A 165 3.95 7.89 -10.21
CA LEU A 165 4.98 8.18 -9.22
C LEU A 165 5.48 6.87 -8.60
N ILE A 166 6.77 6.83 -8.31
CA ILE A 166 7.40 5.84 -7.44
C ILE A 166 7.81 6.59 -6.19
N LEU A 167 6.96 6.53 -5.17
CA LEU A 167 7.18 7.24 -3.92
C LEU A 167 7.97 6.38 -2.95
N HIS A 168 8.88 7.01 -2.23
CA HIS A 168 9.63 6.35 -1.16
C HIS A 168 9.59 7.16 0.14
N PRO A 169 9.90 6.54 1.30
CA PRO A 169 9.87 7.24 2.58
C PRO A 169 10.84 8.44 2.62
N TRP A 170 10.59 9.43 3.49
CA TRP A 170 9.43 9.55 4.38
C TRP A 170 8.35 10.46 3.79
N ALA A 171 7.10 10.34 4.26
CA ALA A 171 6.04 11.30 3.98
C ALA A 171 5.83 12.32 5.11
N PHE A 172 6.11 11.95 6.36
CA PHE A 172 5.84 12.81 7.52
C PHE A 172 6.99 13.76 7.88
N THR A 173 8.23 13.41 7.54
CA THR A 173 9.45 14.20 7.79
C THR A 173 10.29 14.40 6.52
N LYS A 174 11.16 15.42 6.53
CA LYS A 174 12.14 15.67 5.46
C LYS A 174 13.44 14.90 5.64
N ASP A 175 13.63 14.29 6.81
CA ASP A 175 14.82 13.52 7.11
C ASP A 175 15.02 12.38 6.08
N ASP A 176 16.24 11.89 5.96
CA ASP A 176 16.53 10.77 5.08
C ASP A 176 16.23 9.45 5.81
N PRO A 177 15.55 8.47 5.19
CA PRO A 177 15.46 7.13 5.74
C PRO A 177 16.82 6.46 5.80
N LYS A 178 16.91 5.41 6.61
CA LYS A 178 18.07 4.52 6.53
C LYS A 178 18.14 3.93 5.12
N HIS A 179 19.33 3.93 4.51
CA HIS A 179 19.55 3.43 3.15
C HIS A 179 18.87 4.27 2.04
N ASP A 180 18.65 5.56 2.26
CA ASP A 180 18.01 6.47 1.30
C ASP A 180 18.60 6.41 -0.13
N GLU A 181 19.94 6.37 -0.26
CA GLU A 181 20.58 6.26 -1.58
C GLU A 181 20.25 4.95 -2.30
N GLN A 182 20.18 3.82 -1.58
CA GLN A 182 19.74 2.54 -2.17
C GLN A 182 18.28 2.60 -2.61
N ILE A 183 17.43 3.26 -1.83
CA ILE A 183 15.99 3.40 -2.10
C ILE A 183 15.76 4.29 -3.33
N LYS A 184 16.45 5.44 -3.41
CA LYS A 184 16.44 6.33 -4.59
C LYS A 184 16.89 5.61 -5.86
N GLN A 185 17.96 4.82 -5.76
CA GLN A 185 18.46 4.04 -6.90
C GLN A 185 17.46 2.98 -7.33
N LEU A 186 16.81 2.29 -6.38
CA LEU A 186 15.76 1.32 -6.67
C LEU A 186 14.59 1.98 -7.42
N GLY A 187 14.10 3.11 -6.92
CA GLY A 187 13.01 3.85 -7.57
C GLY A 187 13.35 4.34 -8.97
N SER A 188 14.58 4.85 -9.16
CA SER A 188 15.08 5.25 -10.49
C SER A 188 15.17 4.08 -11.46
N ASN A 189 15.60 2.91 -10.99
CA ASN A 189 15.65 1.69 -11.80
C ASN A 189 14.24 1.20 -12.17
N MET A 190 13.28 1.27 -11.25
CA MET A 190 11.87 0.95 -11.52
C MET A 190 11.29 1.87 -12.60
N ALA A 191 11.52 3.18 -12.49
CA ALA A 191 11.05 4.16 -13.49
C ALA A 191 11.61 3.85 -14.88
N LYS A 192 12.91 3.54 -14.96
CA LYS A 192 13.57 3.15 -16.20
C LYS A 192 12.97 1.88 -16.79
N ALA A 193 12.80 0.82 -15.98
CA ALA A 193 12.25 -0.46 -16.44
C ALA A 193 10.81 -0.29 -16.97
N ILE A 194 9.97 0.51 -16.29
CA ILE A 194 8.61 0.81 -16.77
C ILE A 194 8.66 1.52 -18.14
N LYS A 195 9.55 2.51 -18.28
CA LYS A 195 9.71 3.27 -19.52
C LYS A 195 10.17 2.38 -20.68
N GLU A 196 10.98 1.36 -20.44
CA GLU A 196 11.48 0.44 -21.48
C GLU A 196 10.39 -0.42 -22.12
N VAL A 197 9.28 -0.69 -21.42
CA VAL A 197 8.19 -1.53 -21.95
C VAL A 197 7.28 -0.74 -22.90
N HIS A 198 6.79 0.42 -22.47
CA HIS A 198 5.76 1.19 -23.21
C HIS A 198 6.03 2.70 -23.30
N GLY A 199 7.20 3.18 -22.88
CA GLY A 199 7.58 4.59 -22.97
C GLY A 199 6.92 5.50 -21.92
N THR A 200 6.20 4.95 -20.95
CA THR A 200 5.53 5.74 -19.90
C THR A 200 6.55 6.28 -18.89
N ASP A 201 6.55 7.58 -18.69
CA ASP A 201 7.41 8.24 -17.70
C ASP A 201 6.83 8.12 -16.28
N TYR A 202 7.67 7.71 -15.34
CA TYR A 202 7.40 7.73 -13.91
C TYR A 202 8.44 8.60 -13.19
N THR A 203 7.99 9.41 -12.23
CA THR A 203 8.88 10.18 -11.35
C THR A 203 9.16 9.41 -10.07
N SER A 204 10.43 9.21 -9.74
CA SER A 204 10.84 8.65 -8.44
C SER A 204 11.21 9.79 -7.51
N GLU A 205 10.52 9.92 -6.39
CA GLU A 205 10.74 11.01 -5.41
C GLU A 205 10.34 10.60 -3.99
N LYS A 206 10.79 11.38 -3.00
CA LYS A 206 10.32 11.19 -1.63
C LYS A 206 8.83 11.51 -1.54
N SER A 207 8.11 10.74 -0.74
CA SER A 207 6.67 10.90 -0.53
C SER A 207 6.30 12.32 -0.07
N ILE A 208 7.13 12.93 0.78
CA ILE A 208 6.92 14.31 1.26
C ILE A 208 7.03 15.38 0.15
N ASP A 209 7.74 15.11 -0.94
CA ASP A 209 7.91 16.05 -2.06
C ASP A 209 6.65 16.15 -2.92
N LEU A 210 5.83 15.08 -2.98
CA LEU A 210 4.48 15.13 -3.53
C LEU A 210 3.57 16.00 -2.64
N TYR A 211 3.46 15.63 -1.36
CA TYR A 211 2.96 16.46 -0.27
C TYR A 211 3.19 15.76 1.08
N GLN A 212 3.30 16.55 2.15
CA GLN A 212 3.43 16.02 3.49
C GLN A 212 2.15 15.32 3.96
N CYS A 213 2.27 14.07 4.43
CA CYS A 213 1.19 13.32 5.07
C CYS A 213 1.74 12.40 6.17
N PHE A 214 0.85 11.74 6.92
CA PHE A 214 1.21 10.94 8.09
C PHE A 214 0.58 9.55 8.04
N GLY A 215 1.15 8.60 8.79
CA GLY A 215 0.54 7.29 9.03
C GLY A 215 0.26 6.52 7.75
N ILE A 216 1.12 6.65 6.75
CA ILE A 216 1.03 5.92 5.50
C ILE A 216 1.69 4.55 5.63
N ALA A 217 1.25 3.58 4.83
CA ALA A 217 1.75 2.20 4.91
C ALA A 217 3.23 2.08 4.56
N SER A 218 3.74 2.88 3.61
CA SER A 218 5.15 2.79 3.17
C SER A 218 6.16 3.38 4.16
N ASP A 219 5.72 4.27 5.05
CA ASP A 219 6.57 4.80 6.12
C ASP A 219 6.72 3.76 7.25
N TRP A 220 5.69 2.97 7.54
CA TRP A 220 5.73 1.94 8.59
C TRP A 220 6.50 0.68 8.18
#